data_AF-A0A1C0UX63-F1
#
_entry.id   AF-A0A1C0UX63-F1
#
_cell.length_a   1.000
_cell.length_b   1.000
_cell.length_c   1.000
_cell.angle_alpha   90.00
_cell.angle_beta   90.00
_cell.angle_gamma   90.00
#
_symmetry.space_group_name_H-M   'P 1'
#
loop_
_entity.id
_entity.type
_entity.pdbx_description
1 polymer ?
#
loop_
_entity_poly.entity_id
_entity_poly.type
_entity_poly.pdbx_seq_one_letter_code
_entity_poly.pdbx_strand_id
1 'polypeptide(L)'
;MKNLTLDSKIILGSFISLSFLCVNPQPSMAQINCNVVESFGNTYNSQILRAVNDRLAGEDINVSRRKDLEINHVESISFNGCRITAKANVTLERKIRRDAHGIVTVRADITSFSLPNRQLCYDNAKVTDVSLSRTLNIGEAVYKLVANTIFPNQECLRV
;
A
#
# COMPACT_ATOMS: atom_id res chain seq x y z
N MET A 1 -81.11 28.99 15.84
CA MET A 1 -80.75 30.08 14.90
C MET A 1 -79.90 31.11 15.63
N LYS A 2 -78.88 31.63 14.94
CA LYS A 2 -77.98 32.75 15.28
C LYS A 2 -76.69 32.44 16.06
N ASN A 3 -75.62 32.48 15.27
CA ASN A 3 -74.26 32.90 15.60
C ASN A 3 -74.20 34.19 16.43
N LEU A 4 -73.10 34.36 17.18
CA LEU A 4 -72.16 35.51 17.19
C LEU A 4 -70.97 35.14 18.11
N THR A 5 -69.83 34.76 17.53
CA THR A 5 -68.55 35.51 17.49
C THR A 5 -67.90 35.83 18.84
N LEU A 6 -66.69 35.30 19.05
CA LEU A 6 -65.64 36.01 19.78
C LEU A 6 -64.26 35.60 19.25
N ASP A 7 -63.62 36.61 18.68
CA ASP A 7 -62.26 36.67 18.19
C ASP A 7 -61.32 36.91 19.38
N SER A 8 -60.19 36.21 19.46
CA SER A 8 -58.99 36.67 20.18
C SER A 8 -57.80 35.73 19.95
N LYS A 9 -56.92 36.16 19.03
CA LYS A 9 -55.45 36.14 19.12
C LYS A 9 -54.83 35.13 20.10
N ILE A 10 -54.25 34.06 19.57
CA ILE A 10 -53.09 33.40 20.20
C ILE A 10 -52.01 33.23 19.15
N ILE A 11 -50.95 34.01 19.34
CA ILE A 11 -49.70 33.99 18.58
C ILE A 11 -49.00 32.67 18.92
N LEU A 12 -49.09 31.69 18.02
CA LEU A 12 -48.27 30.48 18.08
C LEU A 12 -46.89 30.82 17.51
N GLY A 13 -45.96 31.12 18.42
CA GLY A 13 -44.54 31.26 18.11
C GLY A 13 -44.01 29.97 17.49
N SER A 14 -43.59 30.07 16.23
CA SER A 14 -42.82 29.03 15.54
C SER A 14 -41.46 28.91 16.19
N PHE A 15 -41.23 27.80 16.91
CA PHE A 15 -39.88 27.34 17.21
C PHE A 15 -39.30 26.74 15.94
N ILE A 16 -38.59 27.55 15.16
CA ILE A 16 -37.73 27.07 14.08
C ILE A 16 -36.47 26.52 14.74
N SER A 17 -36.46 25.22 15.00
CA SER A 17 -35.25 24.49 15.35
C SER A 17 -34.31 24.49 14.14
N LEU A 18 -33.32 25.40 14.14
CA LEU A 18 -32.17 25.34 13.24
C LEU A 18 -31.34 24.09 13.60
N SER A 19 -31.66 22.98 12.97
CA SER A 19 -30.76 21.82 12.92
C SER A 19 -29.58 22.18 12.01
N PHE A 20 -28.47 22.63 12.59
CA PHE A 20 -27.18 22.70 11.92
C PHE A 20 -26.77 21.27 11.54
N LEU A 21 -27.03 20.88 10.29
CA LEU A 21 -26.42 19.71 9.68
C LEU A 21 -24.93 20.03 9.53
N CYS A 22 -24.10 19.44 10.38
CA CYS A 22 -22.68 19.32 10.15
C CYS A 22 -22.48 18.49 8.87
N VAL A 23 -22.46 19.16 7.71
CA VAL A 23 -21.99 18.59 6.45
C VAL A 23 -20.50 18.37 6.63
N ASN A 24 -20.12 17.18 7.08
CA ASN A 24 -18.74 16.73 7.10
C ASN A 24 -18.33 16.56 5.63
N PRO A 25 -17.42 17.39 5.06
CA PRO A 25 -16.90 17.12 3.74
C PRO A 25 -16.10 15.82 3.84
N GLN A 26 -16.67 14.72 3.33
CA GLN A 26 -15.88 13.51 3.10
C GLN A 26 -14.75 13.90 2.15
N PRO A 27 -13.47 13.69 2.52
CA PRO A 27 -12.39 13.94 1.59
C PRO A 27 -12.61 13.02 0.39
N SER A 28 -12.97 13.62 -0.75
CA SER A 28 -12.98 12.91 -2.02
C SER A 28 -11.54 12.49 -2.27
N MET A 29 -11.21 11.22 -2.04
CA MET A 29 -9.94 10.68 -2.48
C MET A 29 -9.88 10.92 -3.98
N ALA A 30 -8.98 11.80 -4.41
CA ALA A 30 -8.76 12.06 -5.82
C ALA A 30 -8.56 10.71 -6.51
N GLN A 31 -9.42 10.40 -7.47
CA GLN A 31 -9.42 9.10 -8.11
C GLN A 31 -8.09 8.93 -8.86
N ILE A 32 -7.25 8.01 -8.41
CA ILE A 32 -5.93 7.80 -8.99
C ILE A 32 -6.10 7.31 -10.43
N ASN A 33 -5.47 8.00 -11.39
CA ASN A 33 -5.46 7.55 -12.77
C ASN A 33 -4.39 6.46 -12.94
N CYS A 34 -4.82 5.20 -12.92
CA CYS A 34 -3.93 4.04 -12.99
C CYS A 34 -3.12 3.94 -14.29
N ASN A 35 -3.63 4.46 -15.41
CA ASN A 35 -2.89 4.47 -16.67
C ASN A 35 -1.70 5.43 -16.61
N VAL A 36 -1.86 6.55 -15.91
CA VAL A 36 -0.78 7.52 -15.69
C VAL A 36 0.25 6.95 -14.73
N VAL A 37 -0.18 6.28 -13.65
CA VAL A 37 0.72 5.58 -12.70
C VAL A 37 1.54 4.52 -13.43
N GLU A 38 0.90 3.69 -14.26
CA GLU A 38 1.59 2.65 -15.04
C GLU A 38 2.61 3.26 -16.01
N SER A 39 2.20 4.27 -16.78
CA SER A 39 3.09 4.97 -17.71
C SER A 39 4.28 5.61 -17.00
N PHE A 40 4.03 6.29 -15.87
CA PHE A 40 5.07 6.88 -15.02
C PHE A 40 6.02 5.81 -14.49
N GLY A 41 5.50 4.77 -13.85
CA GLY A 41 6.30 3.71 -13.24
C GLY A 41 7.13 2.93 -14.25
N ASN A 42 6.60 2.71 -15.46
CA ASN A 42 7.34 2.07 -16.54
C ASN A 42 8.40 3.01 -17.15
N THR A 43 8.12 4.32 -17.25
CA THR A 43 9.09 5.33 -17.74
C THR A 43 10.27 5.47 -16.78
N TYR A 44 10.00 5.54 -15.47
CA TYR A 44 11.01 5.76 -14.45
C TYR A 44 11.47 4.47 -13.75
N ASN A 45 11.24 3.32 -14.38
CA ASN A 45 11.44 2.00 -13.80
C ASN A 45 12.85 1.79 -13.23
N SER A 46 13.87 2.21 -13.96
CA SER A 46 15.28 2.06 -13.55
C SER A 46 15.63 2.88 -12.31
N GLN A 47 15.02 4.06 -12.15
CA GLN A 47 15.23 4.94 -10.99
C GLN A 47 14.50 4.40 -9.77
N ILE A 48 13.28 3.89 -9.95
CA ILE A 48 12.51 3.21 -8.89
C ILE A 48 13.24 1.95 -8.44
N LEU A 49 13.72 1.12 -9.38
CA LEU A 49 14.49 -0.09 -9.09
C LEU A 49 15.75 0.23 -8.28
N ARG A 50 16.48 1.28 -8.66
CA ARG A 50 17.65 1.74 -7.91
C ARG A 50 17.26 2.21 -6.51
N ALA A 51 16.25 3.05 -6.37
CA ALA A 51 15.82 3.57 -5.06
C ALA A 51 15.38 2.44 -4.10
N VAL A 52 14.72 1.40 -4.62
CA VAL A 52 14.35 0.22 -3.83
C VAL A 52 15.59 -0.59 -3.44
N ASN A 53 16.51 -0.83 -4.37
CA ASN A 53 17.75 -1.57 -4.08
C ASN A 53 18.69 -0.84 -3.12
N ASP A 54 18.83 0.48 -3.25
CA ASP A 54 19.65 1.31 -2.36
C ASP A 54 19.15 1.24 -0.91
N ARG A 55 17.84 1.03 -0.71
CA ARG A 55 17.24 0.85 0.60
C ARG A 55 17.43 -0.55 1.17
N LEU A 56 17.41 -1.57 0.32
CA LEU A 56 17.51 -2.97 0.73
C LEU A 56 18.95 -3.41 1.05
N ALA A 57 19.94 -2.59 0.73
CA ALA A 57 21.34 -2.92 0.95
C ALA A 57 21.63 -3.19 2.44
N GLY A 58 21.96 -4.44 2.77
CA GLY A 58 22.36 -4.89 4.10
C GLY A 58 21.23 -5.37 5.02
N GLU A 59 20.04 -5.64 4.47
CA GLU A 59 18.89 -6.11 5.25
C GLU A 59 18.84 -7.64 5.37
N ASP A 60 19.11 -8.14 6.58
CA ASP A 60 18.99 -9.55 6.96
C ASP A 60 17.74 -9.78 7.83
N ILE A 61 16.92 -10.75 7.43
CA ILE A 61 15.72 -11.12 8.17
C ILE A 61 15.98 -12.43 8.93
N ASN A 62 16.11 -12.36 10.25
CA ASN A 62 16.17 -13.57 11.07
C ASN A 62 14.80 -14.28 11.03
N VAL A 63 14.76 -15.45 10.38
CA VAL A 63 13.56 -16.28 10.31
C VAL A 63 13.44 -17.16 11.55
N SER A 64 14.56 -17.68 12.02
CA SER A 64 14.65 -18.52 13.22
C SER A 64 16.09 -18.62 13.70
N ARG A 65 16.31 -19.24 14.87
CA ARG A 65 17.67 -19.55 15.38
C ARG A 65 18.59 -20.34 14.43
N ARG A 66 18.06 -20.93 13.36
CA ARG A 66 18.80 -21.79 12.43
C ARG A 66 18.68 -21.35 10.97
N LYS A 67 17.97 -20.26 10.70
CA LYS A 67 17.67 -19.80 9.34
C LYS A 67 17.62 -18.27 9.31
N ASP A 68 18.32 -17.72 8.34
CA ASP A 68 18.35 -16.29 8.06
C ASP A 68 17.97 -16.11 6.58
N LEU A 69 17.13 -15.12 6.30
CA LEU A 69 16.69 -14.80 4.95
C LEU A 69 17.28 -13.45 4.57
N GLU A 70 18.19 -13.49 3.60
CA GLU A 70 18.82 -12.33 3.01
C GLU A 70 18.07 -11.94 1.73
N ILE A 71 17.78 -10.65 1.58
CA ILE A 71 17.24 -10.08 0.35
C ILE A 71 18.41 -9.48 -0.43
N ASN A 72 18.95 -10.22 -1.40
CA ASN A 72 20.17 -9.84 -2.11
C ASN A 72 19.97 -8.56 -2.93
N HIS A 73 18.91 -8.52 -3.75
CA HIS A 73 18.49 -7.38 -4.56
C HIS A 73 17.13 -7.64 -5.19
N VAL A 74 16.47 -6.58 -5.64
CA VAL A 74 15.33 -6.61 -6.55
C VAL A 74 15.84 -6.68 -7.99
N GLU A 75 15.45 -7.74 -8.71
CA GLU A 75 15.81 -8.01 -10.09
C GLU A 75 14.99 -7.17 -11.07
N SER A 76 13.71 -6.99 -10.78
CA SER A 76 12.79 -6.24 -11.63
C SER A 76 11.62 -5.66 -10.86
N ILE A 77 11.13 -4.53 -11.35
CA ILE A 77 9.88 -3.91 -10.92
C ILE A 77 8.98 -3.76 -12.15
N SER A 78 7.69 -3.94 -11.99
CA SER A 78 6.70 -3.74 -13.04
C SER A 78 5.45 -3.06 -12.49
N PHE A 79 4.82 -2.27 -13.34
CA PHE A 79 3.58 -1.58 -13.02
C PHE A 79 2.46 -2.11 -13.91
N ASN A 80 1.30 -2.37 -13.32
CA ASN A 80 0.09 -2.79 -14.03
C ASN A 80 -1.10 -2.05 -13.41
N GLY A 81 -1.51 -0.96 -14.04
CA GLY A 81 -2.37 0.04 -13.44
C GLY A 81 -1.81 0.60 -12.12
N CYS A 82 -2.66 0.67 -11.09
CA CYS A 82 -2.29 1.16 -9.76
C CYS A 82 -1.63 0.07 -8.88
N ARG A 83 -0.77 -0.76 -9.47
CA ARG A 83 -0.14 -1.88 -8.78
C ARG A 83 1.31 -1.99 -9.17
N ILE A 84 2.15 -2.12 -8.17
CA ILE A 84 3.58 -2.34 -8.32
C ILE A 84 3.89 -3.79 -7.95
N THR A 85 4.70 -4.45 -8.77
CA THR A 85 5.19 -5.82 -8.53
C THR A 85 6.70 -5.83 -8.62
N ALA A 86 7.37 -6.26 -7.56
CA ALA A 86 8.81 -6.45 -7.49
C ALA A 86 9.16 -7.94 -7.44
N LYS A 87 10.20 -8.34 -8.15
CA LYS A 87 10.82 -9.66 -8.02
C LYS A 87 12.16 -9.50 -7.33
N ALA A 88 12.30 -10.08 -6.15
CA ALA A 88 13.52 -10.03 -5.37
C ALA A 88 14.23 -11.38 -5.38
N ASN A 89 15.54 -11.34 -5.60
CA ASN A 89 16.42 -12.47 -5.40
C ASN A 89 16.70 -12.61 -3.91
N VAL A 90 16.50 -13.80 -3.37
CA VAL A 90 16.68 -14.05 -1.93
C VAL A 90 17.53 -15.29 -1.69
N THR A 91 18.27 -15.26 -0.59
CA THR A 91 19.01 -16.40 -0.06
C THR A 91 18.47 -16.74 1.32
N LEU A 92 18.01 -17.97 1.50
CA LEU A 92 17.71 -18.54 2.81
C LEU A 92 18.94 -19.33 3.28
N GLU A 93 19.74 -18.68 4.12
CA GLU A 93 20.87 -19.28 4.80
C GLU A 93 20.39 -20.27 5.86
N ARG A 94 21.07 -21.42 5.95
CA ARG A 94 20.68 -22.50 6.87
C ARG A 94 21.89 -23.11 7.54
N LYS A 95 21.86 -23.14 8.88
CA LYS A 95 22.98 -23.72 9.66
C LYS A 95 23.24 -25.21 9.44
N ILE A 96 22.19 -25.99 9.13
CA ILE A 96 22.24 -27.47 9.12
C ILE A 96 22.15 -28.06 7.70
N ARG A 97 21.59 -27.31 6.75
CA ARG A 97 21.37 -27.76 5.37
C ARG A 97 22.06 -26.78 4.42
N ARG A 98 22.34 -27.20 3.19
CA ARG A 98 22.78 -26.28 2.13
C ARG A 98 21.82 -25.10 2.02
N ASP A 99 22.29 -23.93 1.62
CA ASP A 99 21.42 -22.76 1.47
C ASP A 99 20.38 -22.97 0.37
N ALA A 100 19.33 -22.17 0.41
CA ALA A 100 18.28 -22.15 -0.58
C ALA A 100 18.25 -20.78 -1.25
N HIS A 101 18.42 -20.77 -2.56
CA HIS A 101 18.29 -19.55 -3.36
C HIS A 101 16.96 -19.59 -4.10
N GLY A 102 16.42 -18.40 -4.38
CA GLY A 102 15.14 -18.29 -5.03
C GLY A 102 14.73 -16.86 -5.33
N ILE A 103 13.50 -16.76 -5.81
CA ILE A 103 12.86 -15.49 -6.15
C ILE A 103 11.59 -15.36 -5.33
N VAL A 104 11.39 -14.17 -4.77
CA VAL A 104 10.16 -13.77 -4.10
C VAL A 104 9.50 -12.67 -4.92
N THR A 105 8.23 -12.85 -5.24
CA THR A 105 7.43 -11.80 -5.89
C THR A 105 6.60 -11.08 -4.84
N VAL A 106 6.83 -9.77 -4.70
CA VAL A 106 6.08 -8.89 -3.81
C VAL A 106 5.23 -7.94 -4.64
N ARG A 107 3.99 -7.74 -4.19
CA ARG A 107 3.07 -6.81 -4.79
C ARG A 107 2.62 -5.78 -3.75
N ALA A 108 2.50 -4.53 -4.15
CA ALA A 108 1.83 -3.48 -3.39
C ALA A 108 0.83 -2.72 -4.27
N ASP A 109 -0.14 -2.06 -3.65
CA ASP A 109 -1.15 -1.26 -4.34
C ASP A 109 -0.82 0.23 -4.16
N ILE A 110 -0.94 1.02 -5.23
CA ILE A 110 -0.63 2.45 -5.22
C ILE A 110 -1.80 3.21 -4.62
N THR A 111 -1.54 3.94 -3.53
CA THR A 111 -2.55 4.68 -2.75
C THR A 111 -2.55 6.17 -3.03
N SER A 112 -1.45 6.70 -3.54
CA SER A 112 -1.36 8.11 -3.95
C SER A 112 -0.29 8.31 -5.00
N PHE A 113 -0.50 9.28 -5.87
CA PHE A 113 0.43 9.62 -6.93
C PHE A 113 0.43 11.13 -7.19
N SER A 114 1.62 11.71 -7.27
CA SER A 114 1.84 13.13 -7.54
C SER A 114 2.88 13.30 -8.63
N LEU A 115 2.44 13.74 -9.81
CA LEU A 115 3.33 14.11 -10.92
C LEU A 115 4.26 15.29 -10.58
N PRO A 116 3.78 16.41 -9.97
CA PRO A 116 4.65 17.54 -9.66
C PRO A 116 5.81 17.19 -8.75
N ASN A 117 5.56 16.30 -7.78
CA ASN A 117 6.57 15.86 -6.80
C ASN A 117 7.28 14.57 -7.21
N ARG A 118 6.94 14.00 -8.37
CA ARG A 118 7.38 12.67 -8.85
C ARG A 118 7.37 11.62 -7.74
N GLN A 119 6.25 11.61 -7.01
CA GLN A 119 6.10 10.81 -5.81
C GLN A 119 4.98 9.80 -5.99
N LEU A 120 5.24 8.57 -5.55
CA LEU A 120 4.32 7.46 -5.64
C LEU A 120 4.28 6.76 -4.29
N CYS A 121 3.10 6.73 -3.68
CA CYS A 121 2.86 6.10 -2.40
C CYS A 121 2.13 4.77 -2.58
N TYR A 122 2.51 3.78 -1.79
CA TYR A 122 1.95 2.44 -1.85
C TYR A 122 1.63 1.91 -0.46
N ASP A 123 0.77 0.91 -0.45
CA ASP A 123 0.38 0.20 0.75
C ASP A 123 -0.01 -1.25 0.41
N ASN A 124 -0.38 -2.02 1.43
CA ASN A 124 -0.87 -3.39 1.32
C ASN A 124 0.14 -4.32 0.63
N ALA A 125 1.41 -4.18 1.00
CA ALA A 125 2.46 -5.03 0.47
C ALA A 125 2.24 -6.49 0.89
N LYS A 126 2.33 -7.40 -0.07
CA LYS A 126 2.21 -8.85 0.15
C LYS A 126 3.07 -9.65 -0.80
N VAL A 127 3.63 -10.74 -0.29
CA VAL A 127 4.24 -11.76 -1.13
C VAL A 127 3.14 -12.53 -1.84
N THR A 128 3.24 -12.62 -3.16
CA THR A 128 2.28 -13.35 -4.00
C THR A 128 2.82 -14.69 -4.46
N ASP A 129 4.13 -14.80 -4.62
CA ASP A 129 4.79 -16.01 -5.12
C ASP A 129 6.17 -16.15 -4.47
N VAL A 130 6.55 -17.39 -4.18
CA VAL A 130 7.86 -17.74 -3.63
C VAL A 130 8.34 -19.00 -4.31
N SER A 131 9.45 -18.88 -5.04
CA SER A 131 10.13 -20.01 -5.66
C SER A 131 11.49 -20.16 -5.00
N LEU A 132 11.61 -21.10 -4.07
CA LEU A 132 12.87 -21.42 -3.39
C LEU A 132 13.32 -22.84 -3.67
N SER A 133 14.59 -22.96 -4.04
CA SER A 133 15.21 -24.27 -4.19
C SER A 133 15.25 -25.02 -2.84
N ARG A 134 14.90 -26.31 -2.86
CA ARG A 134 15.13 -27.22 -1.71
C ARG A 134 14.44 -26.75 -0.40
N THR A 135 13.30 -26.08 -0.51
CA THR A 135 12.44 -25.74 0.64
C THR A 135 10.97 -25.96 0.29
N LEU A 136 10.18 -26.26 1.32
CA LEU A 136 8.73 -26.09 1.30
C LEU A 136 8.45 -24.84 2.11
N ASN A 137 7.80 -23.84 1.52
CA ASN A 137 7.23 -22.60 2.08
C ASN A 137 7.77 -22.11 3.45
N ILE A 138 8.27 -20.88 3.52
CA ILE A 138 8.93 -20.31 4.71
C ILE A 138 7.94 -19.79 5.78
N GLY A 139 6.63 -19.87 5.51
CA GLY A 139 5.56 -19.48 6.43
C GLY A 139 5.09 -18.02 6.26
N GLU A 140 3.84 -17.76 6.62
CA GLU A 140 3.14 -16.49 6.36
C GLU A 140 3.76 -15.28 7.07
N ALA A 141 4.26 -15.45 8.31
CA ALA A 141 4.90 -14.36 9.05
C ALA A 141 6.17 -13.86 8.34
N VAL A 142 6.97 -14.78 7.79
CA VAL A 142 8.17 -14.43 7.01
C VAL A 142 7.77 -13.73 5.71
N TYR A 143 6.70 -14.19 5.06
CA TYR A 143 6.19 -13.55 3.85
C TYR A 143 5.75 -12.11 4.10
N LYS A 144 5.09 -11.84 5.23
CA LYS A 144 4.71 -10.48 5.62
C LYS A 144 5.94 -9.62 5.91
N LEU A 145 6.95 -10.17 6.58
CA LEU A 145 8.20 -9.45 6.84
C LEU A 145 8.90 -9.08 5.53
N VAL A 146 9.12 -10.04 4.63
CA VAL A 146 9.75 -9.79 3.32
C VAL A 146 8.97 -8.76 2.51
N ALA A 147 7.64 -8.85 2.49
CA ALA A 147 6.81 -7.87 1.80
C ALA A 147 7.01 -6.46 2.37
N ASN A 148 6.99 -6.33 3.70
CA ASN A 148 7.17 -5.05 4.39
C ASN A 148 8.60 -4.52 4.29
N THR A 149 9.62 -5.37 4.13
CA THR A 149 11.00 -4.93 3.92
C THR A 149 11.18 -4.34 2.53
N ILE A 150 10.63 -5.01 1.49
CA ILE A 150 10.73 -4.53 0.10
C ILE A 150 9.84 -3.30 -0.14
N PHE A 151 8.60 -3.37 0.31
CA PHE A 151 7.63 -2.28 0.23
C PHE A 151 6.99 -2.03 1.60
N PRO A 152 7.59 -1.18 2.45
CA PRO A 152 7.00 -0.80 3.72
C PRO A 152 5.60 -0.20 3.55
N ASN A 153 4.66 -0.60 4.41
CA ASN A 153 3.29 -0.10 4.33
C ASN A 153 3.26 1.43 4.55
N GLN A 154 2.40 2.11 3.78
CA GLN A 154 2.17 3.56 3.85
C GLN A 154 3.39 4.42 3.51
N GLU A 155 4.28 3.91 2.66
CA GLU A 155 5.46 4.64 2.26
C GLU A 155 5.35 5.23 0.85
N CYS A 156 6.16 6.25 0.58
CA CYS A 156 6.26 6.92 -0.70
C CYS A 156 7.68 6.89 -1.26
N LEU A 157 7.81 6.50 -2.53
CA LEU A 157 9.03 6.63 -3.30
C LEU A 157 9.03 7.97 -4.05
N ARG A 158 10.17 8.64 -4.06
CA ARG A 158 10.42 9.84 -4.87
C ARG A 158 11.45 9.51 -5.92
N VAL A 159 11.20 10.00 -7.14
CA VAL A 159 11.93 9.61 -8.34
C VAL A 159 12.46 10.81 -9.10
#